data_AF-A0AA85AVW4-F1
#
_entry.id   AF-A0AA85AVW4-F1
#
_cell.length_a   1.000
_cell.length_b   1.000
_cell.length_c   1.000
_cell.angle_alpha   90.00
_cell.angle_beta   90.00
_cell.angle_gamma   90.00
#
_symmetry.space_group_name_H-M   'P 1'
#
loop_
_entity.id
_entity.type
_entity.pdbx_description
1 polymer ?
#
loop_
_entity_poly.entity_id
_entity_poly.type
_entity_poly.pdbx_seq_one_letter_code
_entity_poly.pdbx_strand_id
1 'polypeptide(L)'
;MNVHFVFNNTYYRQIYGIAMGSPLGPILADFFLAKLENGPLKEVINKLDFYCRYVDDTIIADQNIRKEQLLELFNNKHPAIKFTCEEEIDNKLNFLDVFLSRKENGSISRGVYRKGSSPSQYTHFLSFVPLHFKRNLVKCLAIRALKICSVDTIDRELQHIHNILIELGYPLGFLKKHLRVQNKKIVTLTANKKPLFLKLQFNCDLASDVLRDSLTGVVKRTFNAANLCLSYSTRSMVIPQLKDKLPGYATSMCIYKFSSSCGESYIGRTTRQPNQRVSEHLPSWLGKGYVKTIRSSVLSHLINSGHVVDRNKSFKVIYRIPTSFPYGVRSRLLHIAEAIGIRANKPSLCVQKKFVTPLSLSWP
;
A
#
# COMPACT_ATOMS: atom_id res chain seq x y z
N MET A 1 3.63 -2.71 18.93
CA MET A 1 2.80 -3.16 17.79
C MET A 1 2.15 -4.47 18.17
N ASN A 2 0.87 -4.69 17.86
CA ASN A 2 0.17 -5.93 18.20
C ASN A 2 0.05 -6.81 16.95
N VAL A 3 1.17 -7.40 16.52
CA VAL A 3 1.22 -8.23 15.32
C VAL A 3 0.80 -9.66 15.66
N HIS A 4 -0.20 -10.17 14.94
CA HIS A 4 -0.67 -11.54 15.04
C HIS A 4 -0.57 -12.22 13.68
N PHE A 5 -0.23 -13.50 13.66
CA PHE A 5 -0.17 -14.30 12.45
C PHE A 5 -0.63 -15.73 12.72
N VAL A 6 -1.02 -16.46 11.68
CA VAL A 6 -1.43 -17.87 11.75
C VAL A 6 -0.42 -18.71 11.01
N PHE A 7 0.05 -19.79 11.66
CA PHE A 7 0.93 -20.79 11.06
C PHE A 7 0.49 -22.18 11.51
N ASN A 8 0.38 -23.14 10.59
CA ASN A 8 -0.17 -24.47 10.85
C ASN A 8 -1.49 -24.43 11.66
N ASN A 9 -2.45 -23.62 11.20
CA ASN A 9 -3.75 -23.39 11.84
C ASN A 9 -3.70 -22.93 13.32
N THR A 10 -2.54 -22.48 13.80
CA THR A 10 -2.38 -21.98 15.18
C THR A 10 -2.13 -20.48 15.16
N TYR A 11 -2.78 -19.76 16.08
CA TYR A 11 -2.64 -18.31 16.22
C TYR A 11 -1.42 -17.96 17.09
N TYR A 12 -0.56 -17.09 16.57
CA TYR A 12 0.62 -16.58 17.26
C TYR A 12 0.57 -15.06 17.38
N ARG A 13 1.12 -14.55 18.49
CA ARG A 13 1.38 -13.13 18.70
C ARG A 13 2.88 -12.91 18.73
N GLN A 14 3.37 -11.98 17.91
CA GLN A 14 4.78 -11.60 17.97
C GLN A 14 5.03 -10.78 19.24
N ILE A 15 5.91 -11.30 20.09
CA ILE A 15 6.28 -10.68 21.38
C ILE A 15 7.62 -9.93 21.32
N TYR A 16 8.52 -10.32 20.40
CA TYR A 16 9.85 -9.73 20.26
C TYR A 16 10.14 -9.33 18.80
N GLY A 17 10.93 -8.27 18.66
CA GLY A 17 11.35 -7.73 17.36
C GLY A 17 10.22 -7.09 16.57
N ILE A 18 10.48 -6.88 15.28
CA ILE A 18 9.54 -6.29 14.34
C ILE A 18 9.22 -7.32 13.26
N ALA A 19 7.96 -7.40 12.86
CA ALA A 19 7.54 -8.35 11.84
C ALA A 19 8.25 -8.05 10.51
N MET A 20 8.96 -9.05 9.97
CA MET A 20 9.47 -8.98 8.60
C MET A 20 8.30 -8.81 7.63
N GLY A 21 8.44 -7.89 6.68
CA GLY A 21 7.34 -7.51 5.77
C GLY A 21 6.38 -6.44 6.31
N SER A 22 6.57 -5.97 7.55
CA SER A 22 5.88 -4.77 8.03
C SER A 22 6.31 -3.56 7.20
N PRO A 23 5.38 -2.72 6.68
CA PRO A 23 5.73 -1.49 5.97
C PRO A 23 6.59 -0.52 6.80
N LEU A 24 6.45 -0.57 8.13
CA LEU A 24 7.24 0.23 9.07
C LEU A 24 8.49 -0.50 9.59
N GLY A 25 8.67 -1.78 9.23
CA GLY A 25 9.74 -2.63 9.70
C GLY A 25 11.13 -2.03 9.47
N PRO A 26 11.50 -1.72 8.22
CA PRO A 26 12.81 -1.17 7.90
C PRO A 26 13.10 0.15 8.62
N ILE A 27 12.12 1.05 8.69
CA ILE A 27 12.28 2.37 9.32
C ILE A 27 12.53 2.23 10.82
N LEU A 28 11.81 1.34 11.50
CA LEU A 28 11.96 1.15 12.93
C LEU A 28 13.25 0.40 13.27
N ALA A 29 13.68 -0.55 12.43
CA ALA A 29 14.98 -1.20 12.58
C ALA A 29 16.12 -0.19 12.42
N ASP A 30 16.05 0.66 11.38
CA ASP A 30 17.00 1.74 11.12
C ASP A 30 17.06 2.74 12.28
N PHE A 31 15.90 3.17 12.79
CA PHE A 31 15.82 4.07 13.95
C PHE A 31 16.43 3.44 15.22
N PHE A 32 16.19 2.16 15.45
CA PHE A 32 16.73 1.46 16.61
C PHE A 32 18.26 1.34 16.54
N LEU A 33 18.80 0.96 15.38
CA LEU A 33 20.24 0.92 15.14
C LEU A 33 20.86 2.31 15.28
N ALA A 34 20.23 3.35 14.71
CA ALA A 34 20.67 4.74 14.87
C ALA A 34 20.72 5.18 16.34
N LYS A 35 19.78 4.72 17.18
CA LYS A 35 19.81 5.00 18.62
C LYS A 35 20.99 4.31 19.31
N LEU A 36 21.32 3.08 18.91
CA LEU A 36 22.48 2.36 19.45
C LEU A 36 23.79 3.04 19.05
N GLU A 37 23.90 3.44 17.78
CA GLU A 37 25.04 4.17 17.22
C GLU A 37 25.28 5.52 17.90
N ASN A 38 24.21 6.29 18.12
CA ASN A 38 24.30 7.62 18.74
C ASN A 38 24.35 7.59 20.28
N GLY A 39 24.28 6.40 20.89
CA GLY A 39 24.34 6.22 22.33
C GLY A 39 25.47 5.27 22.72
N PRO A 40 25.16 4.01 23.10
CA PRO A 40 26.16 3.07 23.63
C PRO A 40 27.37 2.78 22.74
N LEU A 41 27.24 2.90 21.41
CA LEU A 41 28.31 2.64 20.44
C LEU A 41 29.05 3.92 20.01
N LYS A 42 28.57 5.11 20.39
CA LYS A 42 29.06 6.38 19.85
C LYS A 42 30.56 6.57 20.05
N GLU A 43 31.05 6.29 21.25
CA GLU A 43 32.49 6.43 21.56
C GLU A 43 33.36 5.41 20.84
N VAL A 44 32.83 4.21 20.59
CA VAL A 44 33.54 3.18 19.81
C VAL A 44 33.61 3.62 18.35
N ILE A 45 32.48 4.03 17.78
CA ILE A 45 32.36 4.46 16.38
C ILE A 45 33.26 5.68 16.09
N ASN A 46 33.29 6.66 17.00
CA ASN A 46 34.12 7.86 16.85
C ASN A 46 35.63 7.59 16.85
N LYS A 47 36.08 6.42 17.34
CA LYS A 47 37.48 6.03 17.34
C LYS A 47 37.90 5.28 16.06
N LEU A 48 36.93 4.85 15.25
CA LEU A 48 37.19 4.11 14.01
C LEU A 48 37.63 5.06 12.90
N ASP A 49 38.55 4.62 12.05
CA ASP A 49 38.98 5.40 10.88
C ASP A 49 37.84 5.62 9.87
N PHE A 50 36.96 4.62 9.73
CA PHE A 50 35.80 4.68 8.85
C PHE A 50 34.65 3.82 9.37
N TYR A 51 33.45 4.40 9.34
CA TYR A 51 32.20 3.71 9.68
C TYR A 51 31.08 4.18 8.76
N CYS A 52 30.38 3.24 8.14
CA CYS A 52 29.19 3.54 7.35
C CYS A 52 28.18 2.40 7.46
N ARG A 53 26.89 2.74 7.57
CA ARG A 53 25.80 1.77 7.68
C ARG A 53 24.76 1.98 6.58
N TYR A 54 24.29 0.88 6.02
CA TYR A 54 23.14 0.80 5.13
C TYR A 54 22.10 -0.15 5.72
N VAL A 55 21.07 0.39 6.35
CA VAL A 55 20.05 -0.38 7.08
C VAL A 55 20.70 -1.28 8.14
N ASP A 56 20.82 -2.59 7.91
CA ASP A 56 21.41 -3.58 8.80
C ASP A 56 22.88 -3.89 8.48
N ASP A 57 23.34 -3.63 7.26
CA ASP A 57 24.71 -3.90 6.83
C ASP A 57 25.63 -2.72 7.17
N THR A 58 26.78 -3.02 7.79
CA THR A 58 27.76 -2.00 8.23
C THR A 58 29.13 -2.31 7.64
N ILE A 59 29.82 -1.28 7.15
CA ILE A 59 31.21 -1.37 6.71
C ILE A 59 32.08 -0.52 7.65
N ILE A 60 33.17 -1.13 8.09
CA ILE A 60 34.11 -0.55 9.04
C ILE A 60 35.52 -0.70 8.47
N ALA A 61 36.34 0.33 8.59
CA ALA A 61 37.78 0.21 8.40
C ALA A 61 38.50 0.84 9.59
N ASP A 62 39.50 0.14 10.10
CA ASP A 62 40.33 0.57 11.21
C ASP A 62 41.68 -0.15 11.15
N GLN A 63 42.77 0.56 11.45
CA GLN A 63 44.13 -0.04 11.42
C GLN A 63 44.54 -0.70 12.74
N ASN A 64 43.89 -0.36 13.86
CA ASN A 64 44.38 -0.64 15.21
C ASN A 64 43.55 -1.67 15.97
N ILE A 65 42.31 -1.93 15.55
CA ILE A 65 41.38 -2.82 16.24
C ILE A 65 41.24 -4.14 15.47
N ARG A 66 41.44 -5.26 16.18
CA ARG A 66 41.17 -6.60 15.63
C ARG A 66 39.68 -6.89 15.57
N LYS A 67 39.25 -7.70 14.60
CA LYS A 67 37.83 -8.03 14.37
C LYS A 67 37.14 -8.59 15.61
N GLU A 68 37.80 -9.46 16.38
CA GLU A 68 37.19 -10.13 17.54
C GLU A 68 36.88 -9.13 18.64
N GLN A 69 37.82 -8.20 18.88
CA GLN A 69 37.66 -7.13 19.88
C GLN A 69 36.53 -6.18 19.47
N LEU A 70 36.46 -5.80 18.19
CA LEU A 70 35.39 -4.97 17.69
C LEU A 70 34.02 -5.66 17.84
N LEU A 71 33.95 -6.94 17.46
CA LEU A 71 32.73 -7.73 17.52
C LEU A 71 32.23 -7.92 18.96
N GLU A 72 33.16 -8.14 19.90
CA GLU A 72 32.85 -8.21 21.33
C GLU A 72 32.31 -6.87 21.86
N LEU A 73 32.98 -5.75 21.53
CA LEU A 73 32.54 -4.41 21.92
C LEU A 73 31.12 -4.09 21.44
N PHE A 74 30.78 -4.49 20.21
CA PHE A 74 29.46 -4.27 19.63
C PHE A 74 28.39 -5.18 20.26
N ASN A 75 28.69 -6.48 20.42
CA ASN A 75 27.76 -7.45 20.98
C ASN A 75 27.47 -7.22 22.48
N ASN A 76 28.39 -6.61 23.21
CA ASN A 76 28.18 -6.27 24.62
C ASN A 76 27.23 -5.09 24.86
N LYS A 77 26.79 -4.37 23.81
CA LYS A 77 25.93 -3.18 23.98
C LYS A 77 24.44 -3.48 24.06
N HIS A 78 23.96 -4.60 23.54
CA HIS A 78 22.54 -4.90 23.57
C HIS A 78 22.26 -6.41 23.59
N PRO A 79 21.53 -6.93 24.59
CA PRO A 79 21.35 -8.38 24.77
C PRO A 79 20.55 -9.05 23.65
N ALA A 80 19.70 -8.29 22.94
CA ALA A 80 18.85 -8.83 21.87
C ALA A 80 19.41 -8.63 20.45
N ILE A 81 20.55 -7.94 20.28
CA ILE A 81 21.19 -7.76 18.97
C ILE A 81 22.51 -8.51 18.96
N LYS A 82 22.70 -9.36 17.96
CA LYS A 82 23.93 -10.06 17.71
C LYS A 82 24.51 -9.62 16.37
N PHE A 83 25.61 -8.90 16.42
CA PHE A 83 26.43 -8.55 15.28
C PHE A 83 27.25 -9.77 14.85
N THR A 84 27.43 -9.88 13.54
CA THR A 84 28.35 -10.80 12.87
C THR A 84 29.29 -9.98 12.02
N CYS A 85 30.53 -10.42 11.85
CA CYS A 85 31.54 -9.70 11.09
C CYS A 85 32.22 -10.65 10.10
N GLU A 86 32.34 -10.20 8.86
CA GLU A 86 33.18 -10.81 7.82
C GLU A 86 34.45 -9.95 7.70
N GLU A 87 35.61 -10.59 7.57
CA GLU A 87 36.89 -9.89 7.42
C GLU A 87 37.33 -9.80 5.96
N GLU A 88 38.23 -8.86 5.68
CA GLU A 88 38.91 -8.79 4.39
C GLU A 88 39.82 -10.02 4.21
N ILE A 89 39.60 -10.78 3.14
CA ILE A 89 40.41 -11.96 2.79
C ILE A 89 41.06 -11.69 1.44
N ASP A 90 42.38 -11.89 1.32
CA ASP A 90 43.15 -11.64 0.09
C ASP A 90 42.91 -10.25 -0.51
N ASN A 91 42.90 -9.21 0.34
CA ASN A 91 42.63 -7.82 -0.04
C ASN A 91 41.26 -7.62 -0.71
N LYS A 92 40.26 -8.46 -0.39
CA LYS A 92 38.92 -8.43 -0.95
C LYS A 92 37.87 -8.47 0.15
N LEU A 93 36.82 -7.68 -0.05
CA LEU A 93 35.66 -7.61 0.83
C LEU A 93 34.39 -7.41 0.01
N ASN A 94 33.31 -8.05 0.40
CA ASN A 94 32.00 -7.83 -0.20
C ASN A 94 31.19 -6.90 0.69
N PHE A 95 30.56 -5.89 0.11
CA PHE A 95 29.62 -5.04 0.83
C PHE A 95 28.39 -4.81 -0.04
N LEU A 96 27.22 -5.24 0.43
CA LEU A 96 25.97 -5.24 -0.32
C LEU A 96 26.13 -5.93 -1.69
N ASP A 97 26.04 -5.16 -2.76
CA ASP A 97 26.10 -5.60 -4.14
C ASP A 97 27.42 -5.17 -4.83
N VAL A 98 28.40 -4.75 -4.03
CA VAL A 98 29.71 -4.27 -4.43
C VAL A 98 30.80 -5.22 -3.95
N PHE A 99 31.63 -5.67 -4.88
CA PHE A 99 32.88 -6.37 -4.63
C PHE A 99 34.01 -5.33 -4.54
N LEU A 100 34.65 -5.23 -3.39
CA LEU A 100 35.77 -4.32 -3.14
C LEU A 100 37.08 -5.12 -3.19
N SER A 101 38.08 -4.61 -3.88
CA SER A 101 39.43 -5.17 -3.86
C SER A 101 40.48 -4.06 -3.76
N ARG A 102 41.36 -4.16 -2.77
CA ARG A 102 42.44 -3.21 -2.55
C ARG A 102 43.60 -3.50 -3.51
N LYS A 103 44.05 -2.48 -4.24
CA LYS A 103 45.20 -2.55 -5.15
C LYS A 103 46.48 -2.25 -4.36
N GLU A 104 47.62 -2.67 -4.91
CA GLU A 104 48.95 -2.44 -4.33
C GLU A 104 49.25 -0.95 -4.09
N ASN A 105 48.74 -0.08 -4.96
CA ASN A 105 48.87 1.37 -4.81
C ASN A 105 47.94 2.01 -3.77
N GLY A 106 47.22 1.19 -2.98
CA GLY A 106 46.27 1.63 -1.96
C GLY A 106 44.89 2.05 -2.48
N SER A 107 44.67 2.11 -3.79
CA SER A 107 43.35 2.42 -4.36
C SER A 107 42.40 1.22 -4.34
N ILE A 108 41.09 1.47 -4.38
CA ILE A 108 40.07 0.43 -4.33
C ILE A 108 39.50 0.18 -5.73
N SER A 109 39.63 -1.06 -6.20
CA SER A 109 38.84 -1.57 -7.34
C SER A 109 37.45 -1.98 -6.85
N ARG A 110 36.43 -1.67 -7.65
CA ARG A 110 35.04 -2.01 -7.38
C ARG A 110 34.51 -2.86 -8.51
N GLY A 111 33.75 -3.90 -8.19
CA GLY A 111 33.03 -4.73 -9.14
C GLY A 111 31.65 -5.09 -8.62
N VAL A 112 30.83 -5.75 -9.43
CA VAL A 112 29.50 -6.21 -8.99
C VAL A 112 29.63 -7.52 -8.23
N TYR A 113 29.19 -7.53 -6.97
CA TYR A 113 29.09 -8.76 -6.18
C TYR A 113 27.74 -9.46 -6.41
N ARG A 114 27.76 -10.79 -6.44
CA ARG A 114 26.59 -11.67 -6.58
C ARG A 114 26.71 -12.75 -5.51
N LYS A 115 25.75 -12.81 -4.58
CA LYS A 115 25.70 -13.87 -3.57
C LYS A 115 25.56 -15.22 -4.25
N GLY A 116 26.37 -16.21 -3.85
CA GLY A 116 26.37 -17.56 -4.45
C GLY A 116 25.04 -18.30 -4.34
N SER A 117 24.17 -17.90 -3.41
CA SER A 117 22.83 -18.46 -3.23
C SER A 117 21.76 -17.84 -4.15
N SER A 118 22.08 -16.79 -4.90
CA SER A 118 21.13 -16.17 -5.84
C SER A 118 21.23 -16.85 -7.20
N PRO A 119 20.27 -17.71 -7.58
CA PRO A 119 20.19 -18.13 -8.98
C PRO A 119 19.98 -16.85 -9.78
N SER A 120 20.87 -16.58 -10.73
CA SER A 120 20.81 -15.39 -11.59
C SER A 120 19.64 -15.51 -12.57
N GLN A 121 18.42 -15.59 -12.06
CA GLN A 121 17.18 -15.75 -12.81
C GLN A 121 16.71 -14.39 -13.28
N TYR A 122 17.16 -14.00 -14.46
CA TYR A 122 16.53 -12.93 -15.19
C TYR A 122 15.45 -13.48 -16.12
N THR A 123 14.56 -12.60 -16.56
CA THR A 123 13.46 -12.95 -17.46
C THR A 123 13.99 -13.44 -18.81
N HIS A 124 13.55 -14.61 -19.27
CA HIS A 124 13.89 -15.11 -20.60
C HIS A 124 13.25 -14.24 -21.71
N PHE A 125 13.90 -14.11 -22.86
CA PHE A 125 13.42 -13.23 -23.92
C PHE A 125 12.06 -13.68 -24.51
N LEU A 126 11.76 -14.99 -24.47
CA LEU A 126 10.47 -15.53 -24.93
C LEU A 126 9.35 -15.50 -23.87
N SER A 127 9.63 -15.06 -22.64
CA SER A 127 8.60 -14.98 -21.60
C SER A 127 7.46 -14.04 -22.00
N PHE A 128 6.22 -14.33 -21.56
CA PHE A 128 5.03 -13.50 -21.81
C PHE A 128 5.02 -12.23 -20.95
N VAL A 129 6.03 -11.38 -21.16
CA VAL A 129 6.23 -10.11 -20.48
C VAL A 129 6.43 -9.03 -21.56
N PRO A 130 5.79 -7.85 -21.41
CA PRO A 130 5.96 -6.76 -22.36
C PRO A 130 7.43 -6.42 -22.66
N LEU A 131 7.73 -6.10 -23.93
CA LEU A 131 9.09 -5.81 -24.41
C LEU A 131 9.79 -4.69 -23.63
N HIS A 132 9.04 -3.74 -23.08
CA HIS A 132 9.63 -2.63 -22.32
C HIS A 132 10.27 -3.10 -21.00
N PHE A 133 9.75 -4.14 -20.34
CA PHE A 133 10.39 -4.72 -19.15
C PHE A 133 11.68 -5.44 -19.51
N LYS A 134 11.68 -6.21 -20.61
CA LYS A 134 12.90 -6.85 -21.14
C LYS A 134 13.98 -5.83 -21.50
N ARG A 135 13.59 -4.71 -22.12
CA ARG A 135 14.48 -3.59 -22.41
C ARG A 135 15.01 -2.93 -21.14
N ASN A 136 14.14 -2.72 -20.16
CA ASN A 136 14.51 -2.08 -18.90
C ASN A 136 15.47 -2.94 -18.09
N LEU A 137 15.30 -4.28 -18.09
CA LEU A 137 16.25 -5.20 -17.49
C LEU A 137 17.67 -4.97 -18.02
N VAL A 138 17.86 -5.00 -19.34
CA VAL A 138 19.18 -4.78 -19.97
C VAL A 138 19.77 -3.44 -19.55
N LYS A 139 18.95 -2.38 -19.56
CA LYS A 139 19.39 -1.05 -19.14
C LYS A 139 19.76 -0.99 -17.66
N CYS A 140 18.97 -1.61 -16.79
CA CYS A 140 19.21 -1.63 -15.35
C CYS A 140 20.53 -2.35 -15.04
N LEU A 141 20.83 -3.48 -15.71
CA LEU A 141 22.09 -4.18 -15.55
C LEU A 141 23.28 -3.33 -16.02
N ALA A 142 23.18 -2.72 -17.21
CA ALA A 142 24.24 -1.86 -17.71
C ALA A 142 24.49 -0.62 -16.83
N ILE A 143 23.42 0.03 -16.36
CA ILE A 143 23.52 1.19 -15.44
C ILE A 143 24.11 0.75 -14.10
N ARG A 144 23.74 -0.42 -13.58
CA ARG A 144 24.31 -0.97 -12.35
C ARG A 144 25.81 -1.19 -12.49
N ALA A 145 26.25 -1.83 -13.59
CA ALA A 145 27.66 -2.02 -13.89
C ALA A 145 28.41 -0.67 -13.94
N LEU A 146 27.88 0.32 -14.65
CA LEU A 146 28.50 1.66 -14.75
C LEU A 146 28.58 2.41 -13.43
N LYS A 147 27.64 2.20 -12.51
CA LYS A 147 27.65 2.85 -11.19
C LYS A 147 28.62 2.20 -10.21
N ILE A 148 28.75 0.89 -10.28
CA ILE A 148 29.50 0.10 -9.31
C ILE A 148 30.94 -0.12 -9.76
N CYS A 149 31.16 -0.51 -11.01
CA CYS A 149 32.45 -0.93 -11.50
C CYS A 149 33.44 0.23 -11.62
N SER A 150 34.70 -0.04 -11.25
CA SER A 150 35.83 0.79 -11.62
C SER A 150 36.20 0.59 -13.10
N VAL A 151 37.01 1.49 -13.65
CA VAL A 151 37.44 1.46 -15.06
C VAL A 151 38.08 0.13 -15.45
N ASP A 152 38.80 -0.50 -14.52
CA ASP A 152 39.49 -1.78 -14.71
C ASP A 152 38.57 -3.02 -14.71
N THR A 153 37.34 -2.90 -14.20
CA THR A 153 36.43 -4.06 -14.03
C THR A 153 35.16 -3.98 -14.88
N ILE A 154 34.87 -2.80 -15.43
CA ILE A 154 33.62 -2.55 -16.15
C ILE A 154 33.46 -3.40 -17.40
N ASP A 155 34.52 -3.58 -18.19
CA ASP A 155 34.45 -4.35 -19.44
C ASP A 155 34.15 -5.83 -19.16
N ARG A 156 34.76 -6.38 -18.11
CA ARG A 156 34.51 -7.75 -17.64
C ARG A 156 33.05 -7.92 -17.22
N GLU A 157 32.51 -6.95 -16.50
CA GLU A 157 31.12 -6.98 -16.02
C GLU A 157 30.12 -6.84 -17.18
N LEU A 158 30.37 -5.93 -18.13
CA LEU A 158 29.53 -5.78 -19.32
C LEU A 158 29.56 -7.04 -20.21
N GLN A 159 30.73 -7.68 -20.34
CA GLN A 159 30.84 -8.95 -21.07
C GLN A 159 30.07 -10.06 -20.37
N HIS A 160 30.13 -10.13 -19.04
CA HIS A 160 29.37 -11.10 -18.26
C HIS A 160 27.85 -10.89 -18.41
N ILE A 161 27.38 -9.63 -18.33
CA ILE A 161 25.97 -9.29 -18.59
C ILE A 161 25.55 -9.67 -20.01
N HIS A 162 26.42 -9.41 -21.00
CA HIS A 162 26.16 -9.78 -22.38
C HIS A 162 25.97 -11.29 -22.53
N ASN A 163 26.87 -12.10 -21.98
CA ASN A 163 26.81 -13.56 -22.07
C ASN A 163 25.54 -14.12 -21.42
N ILE A 164 25.19 -13.67 -20.20
CA ILE A 164 23.96 -14.11 -19.52
C ILE A 164 22.71 -13.78 -20.35
N LEU A 165 22.64 -12.58 -20.94
CA LEU A 165 21.47 -12.18 -21.72
C LEU A 165 21.37 -12.97 -23.04
N ILE A 166 22.50 -13.35 -23.64
CA ILE A 166 22.52 -14.26 -24.80
C ILE A 166 21.99 -15.64 -24.42
N GLU A 167 22.42 -16.20 -23.28
CA GLU A 167 21.90 -17.47 -22.76
C GLU A 167 20.38 -17.41 -22.50
N LEU A 168 19.85 -16.24 -22.16
CA LEU A 168 18.42 -15.99 -21.98
C LEU A 168 17.66 -15.67 -23.29
N GLY A 169 18.29 -15.85 -24.45
CA GLY A 169 17.68 -15.70 -25.76
C GLY A 169 17.50 -14.27 -26.24
N TYR A 170 18.20 -13.29 -25.66
CA TYR A 170 18.10 -11.90 -26.12
C TYR A 170 18.79 -11.70 -27.47
N PRO A 171 18.13 -11.09 -28.48
CA PRO A 171 18.74 -10.86 -29.79
C PRO A 171 19.94 -9.90 -29.73
N LEU A 172 21.01 -10.19 -30.49
CA LEU A 172 22.22 -9.36 -30.54
C LEU A 172 21.94 -7.89 -30.89
N GLY A 173 21.06 -7.64 -31.87
CA GLY A 173 20.66 -6.27 -32.24
C GLY A 173 19.94 -5.53 -31.11
N PHE A 174 19.20 -6.27 -30.27
CA PHE A 174 18.53 -5.73 -29.09
C PHE A 174 19.54 -5.33 -28.03
N LEU A 175 20.53 -6.18 -27.76
CA LEU A 175 21.61 -5.90 -26.80
C LEU A 175 22.47 -4.72 -27.26
N LYS A 176 22.96 -4.71 -28.50
CA LYS A 176 23.77 -3.61 -29.06
C LYS A 176 23.10 -2.24 -28.91
N LYS A 177 21.77 -2.19 -29.03
CA LYS A 177 20.97 -0.98 -28.88
C LYS A 177 20.76 -0.55 -27.42
N HIS A 178 20.67 -1.50 -26.49
CA HIS A 178 20.20 -1.25 -25.13
C HIS A 178 21.27 -1.36 -24.04
N LEU A 179 22.41 -1.98 -24.32
CA LEU A 179 23.59 -1.99 -23.43
C LEU A 179 24.28 -0.62 -23.39
N ARG A 180 24.20 0.14 -24.50
CA ARG A 180 24.73 1.52 -24.57
C ARG A 180 23.90 2.44 -23.69
N VAL A 181 24.48 2.88 -22.58
CA VAL A 181 23.87 3.93 -21.75
C VAL A 181 24.02 5.25 -22.49
N GLN A 182 22.90 5.77 -22.99
CA GLN A 182 22.85 7.10 -23.55
C GLN A 182 22.87 8.11 -22.42
N ASN A 183 23.74 9.11 -22.52
CA ASN A 183 23.67 10.30 -21.67
C ASN A 183 22.25 10.86 -21.76
N LYS A 184 21.63 11.12 -20.61
CA LYS A 184 20.31 11.77 -20.57
C LYS A 184 20.41 13.04 -21.39
N LYS A 185 19.63 13.13 -22.47
CA LYS A 185 19.47 14.39 -23.19
C LYS A 185 19.02 15.44 -22.17
N ILE A 186 19.70 16.57 -22.15
CA ILE A 186 19.28 17.73 -21.36
C ILE A 186 17.84 18.02 -21.76
N VAL A 187 16.92 17.89 -20.80
CA VAL A 187 15.51 18.17 -21.05
C VAL A 187 15.37 19.67 -21.08
N THR A 188 15.25 20.25 -22.27
CA THR A 188 14.84 21.65 -22.42
C THR A 188 13.42 21.78 -21.85
N LEU A 189 13.28 22.60 -20.82
CA LEU A 189 11.98 22.93 -20.25
C LEU A 189 11.18 23.68 -21.31
N THR A 190 10.15 23.00 -21.83
CA THR A 190 9.18 23.57 -22.77
C THR A 190 7.86 23.78 -22.05
N ALA A 191 7.00 24.66 -22.58
CA ALA A 191 5.68 24.88 -22.03
C ALA A 191 4.92 23.54 -21.90
N ASN A 192 4.24 23.35 -20.75
CA ASN A 192 3.49 22.12 -20.49
C ASN A 192 2.40 21.93 -21.54
N LYS A 193 2.35 20.73 -22.14
CA LYS A 193 1.30 20.39 -23.08
C LYS A 193 -0.03 20.24 -22.37
N LYS A 194 -1.11 20.74 -22.99
CA LYS A 194 -2.47 20.61 -22.48
C LYS A 194 -2.93 19.14 -22.61
N PRO A 195 -3.35 18.48 -21.51
CA PRO A 195 -3.84 17.10 -21.58
C PRO A 195 -5.18 17.06 -22.30
N LEU A 196 -5.31 16.18 -23.29
CA LEU A 196 -6.54 15.89 -24.02
C LEU A 196 -6.96 14.46 -23.71
N PHE A 197 -8.09 14.28 -23.04
CA PHE A 197 -8.59 12.97 -22.69
C PHE A 197 -9.55 12.45 -23.74
N LEU A 198 -9.30 11.23 -24.23
CA LEU A 198 -10.22 10.54 -25.13
C LEU A 198 -10.51 9.14 -24.58
N LYS A 199 -11.80 8.81 -24.47
CA LYS A 199 -12.26 7.51 -24.02
C LYS A 199 -12.63 6.64 -25.22
N LEU A 200 -12.02 5.46 -25.32
CA LEU A 200 -12.23 4.50 -26.40
C LEU A 200 -12.67 3.15 -25.83
N GLN A 201 -13.33 2.32 -26.64
CA GLN A 201 -13.66 0.96 -26.23
C GLN A 201 -12.42 0.06 -26.38
N PHE A 202 -12.12 -0.73 -25.36
CA PHE A 202 -11.08 -1.76 -25.45
C PHE A 202 -11.62 -2.97 -26.20
N ASN A 203 -10.98 -3.31 -27.33
CA ASN A 203 -11.30 -4.53 -28.08
C ASN A 203 -10.25 -5.61 -27.82
N CYS A 204 -8.98 -5.32 -28.09
CA CYS A 204 -7.83 -6.17 -27.80
C CYS A 204 -6.54 -5.33 -27.78
N ASP A 205 -5.42 -5.90 -27.31
CA ASP A 205 -4.14 -5.20 -27.21
C ASP A 205 -3.64 -4.69 -28.57
N LEU A 206 -3.64 -5.55 -29.60
CA LEU A 206 -3.12 -5.20 -30.92
C LEU A 206 -3.89 -4.03 -31.56
N ALA A 207 -5.23 -4.10 -31.56
CA ALA A 207 -6.06 -3.03 -32.12
C ALA A 207 -5.94 -1.73 -31.31
N SER A 208 -5.85 -1.84 -29.97
CA SER A 208 -5.68 -0.68 -29.10
C SER A 208 -4.33 0.00 -29.31
N ASP A 209 -3.27 -0.78 -29.50
CA ASP A 209 -1.92 -0.29 -29.76
C ASP A 209 -1.84 0.44 -31.12
N VAL A 210 -2.41 -0.14 -32.18
CA VAL A 210 -2.47 0.49 -33.51
C VAL A 210 -3.25 1.82 -33.47
N LEU A 211 -4.41 1.82 -32.81
CA LEU A 211 -5.21 3.04 -32.64
C LEU A 211 -4.47 4.09 -31.82
N ARG A 212 -3.80 3.68 -30.74
CA ARG A 212 -2.99 4.59 -29.91
C ARG A 212 -1.91 5.24 -30.72
N ASP A 213 -1.14 4.46 -31.46
CA ASP A 213 0.03 4.96 -32.19
C ASP A 213 -0.40 5.87 -33.34
N SER A 214 -1.49 5.52 -34.04
CA SER A 214 -2.09 6.37 -35.08
C SER A 214 -2.60 7.70 -34.51
N LEU A 215 -3.45 7.68 -33.49
CA LEU A 215 -4.01 8.89 -32.88
C LEU A 215 -2.93 9.77 -32.25
N THR A 216 -1.98 9.15 -31.54
CA THR A 216 -0.84 9.87 -30.96
C THR A 216 0.02 10.51 -32.05
N GLY A 217 0.24 9.81 -33.17
CA GLY A 217 0.98 10.32 -34.31
C GLY A 217 0.27 11.48 -35.02
N VAL A 218 -1.05 11.41 -35.18
CA VAL A 218 -1.85 12.52 -35.74
C VAL A 218 -1.81 13.73 -34.81
N VAL A 219 -2.14 13.55 -33.52
CA VAL A 219 -2.18 14.66 -32.56
C VAL A 219 -0.80 15.32 -32.41
N LYS A 220 0.29 14.56 -32.41
CA LYS A 220 1.65 15.13 -32.37
C LYS A 220 1.97 16.00 -33.59
N ARG A 221 1.43 15.65 -34.77
CA ARG A 221 1.64 16.40 -36.02
C ARG A 221 0.77 17.65 -36.12
N THR A 222 -0.49 17.55 -35.72
CA THR A 222 -1.47 18.64 -35.90
C THR A 222 -1.59 19.55 -34.68
N PHE A 223 -1.41 19.03 -33.47
CA PHE A 223 -1.56 19.75 -32.20
C PHE A 223 -0.34 19.56 -31.30
N ASN A 224 0.75 20.24 -31.64
CA ASN A 224 2.02 20.16 -30.91
C ASN A 224 1.91 20.49 -29.40
N ALA A 225 0.96 21.37 -29.04
CA ALA A 225 0.67 21.81 -27.69
C ALA A 225 -0.23 20.84 -26.90
N ALA A 226 -0.77 19.79 -27.53
CA ALA A 226 -1.65 18.82 -26.88
C ALA A 226 -0.89 17.54 -26.48
N ASN A 227 -1.27 16.95 -25.35
CA ASN A 227 -0.85 15.62 -24.92
C ASN A 227 -2.07 14.70 -24.87
N LEU A 228 -2.16 13.77 -25.81
CA LEU A 228 -3.28 12.83 -25.87
C LEU A 228 -3.17 11.77 -24.78
N CYS A 229 -4.19 11.70 -23.93
CA CYS A 229 -4.36 10.69 -22.89
C CYS A 229 -5.53 9.79 -23.29
N LEU A 230 -5.21 8.59 -23.79
CA LEU A 230 -6.22 7.58 -24.13
C LEU A 230 -6.61 6.78 -22.90
N SER A 231 -7.91 6.68 -22.66
CA SER A 231 -8.50 5.79 -21.67
C SER A 231 -9.32 4.73 -22.39
N TYR A 232 -9.02 3.47 -22.17
CA TYR A 232 -9.78 2.37 -22.75
C TYR A 232 -10.79 1.86 -21.71
N SER A 233 -12.07 1.86 -22.08
CA SER A 233 -13.11 1.19 -21.32
C SER A 233 -13.38 -0.18 -21.90
N THR A 234 -13.20 -1.21 -21.08
CA THR A 234 -13.75 -2.54 -21.35
C THR A 234 -15.25 -2.52 -21.12
N ARG A 235 -15.99 -3.41 -21.78
CA ARG A 235 -17.35 -3.74 -21.32
C ARG A 235 -17.23 -4.24 -19.87
N SER A 236 -18.24 -3.93 -19.04
CA SER A 236 -18.27 -4.39 -17.66
C SER A 236 -18.04 -5.90 -17.63
N MET A 237 -16.87 -6.34 -17.19
CA MET A 237 -16.65 -7.76 -16.95
C MET A 237 -17.67 -8.20 -15.91
N VAL A 238 -18.31 -9.35 -16.13
CA VAL A 238 -19.10 -10.00 -15.09
C VAL A 238 -18.08 -10.46 -14.05
N ILE A 239 -17.81 -9.61 -13.07
CA ILE A 239 -16.96 -9.98 -11.94
C ILE A 239 -17.81 -10.95 -11.09
N PRO A 240 -17.46 -12.24 -10.99
CA PRO A 240 -18.17 -13.12 -10.07
C PRO A 240 -18.07 -12.50 -8.67
N GLN A 241 -19.17 -12.46 -7.93
CA GLN A 241 -19.12 -12.12 -6.51
C GLN A 241 -18.34 -13.22 -5.78
N LEU A 242 -17.02 -13.08 -5.73
CA LEU A 242 -16.11 -14.01 -5.05
C LEU A 242 -16.19 -13.93 -3.52
N LYS A 243 -16.97 -12.98 -2.98
CA LYS A 243 -17.15 -12.79 -1.53
C LYS A 243 -18.55 -13.19 -1.14
N ASP A 244 -18.65 -13.95 -0.05
CA ASP A 244 -19.92 -14.32 0.55
C ASP A 244 -20.76 -13.09 0.92
N LYS A 245 -22.08 -13.22 0.77
CA LYS A 245 -23.02 -12.21 1.25
C LYS A 245 -22.96 -12.19 2.77
N LEU A 246 -22.42 -11.10 3.34
CA LEU A 246 -22.43 -10.89 4.78
C LEU A 246 -23.88 -10.95 5.33
N PRO A 247 -24.10 -11.58 6.49
CA PRO A 247 -25.40 -11.56 7.18
C PRO A 247 -25.89 -10.13 7.37
N GLY A 248 -27.20 -9.88 7.22
CA GLY A 248 -27.78 -8.53 7.25
C GLY A 248 -27.36 -7.67 8.46
N TYR A 249 -27.20 -8.29 9.64
CA TYR A 249 -26.81 -7.63 10.88
C TYR A 249 -25.33 -7.23 10.98
N ALA A 250 -24.46 -7.83 10.16
CA ALA A 250 -23.02 -7.50 10.07
C ALA A 250 -22.72 -6.44 8.99
N THR A 251 -23.74 -5.94 8.29
CA THR A 251 -23.58 -4.95 7.22
C THR A 251 -23.51 -3.50 7.75
N SER A 252 -23.21 -2.54 6.89
CA SER A 252 -23.13 -1.11 7.21
C SER A 252 -23.85 -0.26 6.14
N MET A 253 -24.13 1.01 6.44
CA MET A 253 -24.85 1.93 5.55
C MET A 253 -26.25 1.43 5.17
N CYS A 254 -27.11 1.31 6.18
CA CYS A 254 -28.46 0.79 6.00
C CYS A 254 -29.48 1.55 6.84
N ILE A 255 -30.74 1.36 6.46
CA ILE A 255 -31.91 1.88 7.16
C ILE A 255 -32.65 0.70 7.76
N TYR A 256 -33.06 0.85 9.01
CA TYR A 256 -33.79 -0.19 9.74
C TYR A 256 -35.13 0.37 10.25
N LYS A 257 -36.10 -0.54 10.39
CA LYS A 257 -37.38 -0.32 11.06
C LYS A 257 -37.30 -0.94 12.44
N PHE A 258 -37.75 -0.19 13.43
CA PHE A 258 -38.19 -0.74 14.70
C PHE A 258 -39.72 -0.82 14.72
N SER A 259 -40.26 -1.96 15.13
CA SER A 259 -41.68 -2.18 15.33
C SER A 259 -41.93 -2.68 16.75
N SER A 260 -42.79 -1.96 17.48
CA SER A 260 -43.25 -2.32 18.81
C SER A 260 -44.48 -3.24 18.73
N SER A 261 -44.73 -4.02 19.78
CA SER A 261 -45.94 -4.84 19.90
C SER A 261 -47.23 -4.01 19.92
N CYS A 262 -47.16 -2.77 20.40
CA CYS A 262 -48.29 -1.84 20.43
C CYS A 262 -48.53 -1.10 19.10
N GLY A 263 -47.91 -1.54 18.00
CA GLY A 263 -48.10 -0.95 16.67
C GLY A 263 -47.28 0.31 16.38
N GLU A 264 -46.60 0.88 17.39
CA GLU A 264 -45.70 2.01 17.17
C GLU A 264 -44.44 1.59 16.40
N SER A 265 -43.95 2.48 15.53
CA SER A 265 -42.77 2.17 14.71
C SER A 265 -41.83 3.36 14.58
N TYR A 266 -40.56 3.04 14.35
CA TYR A 266 -39.47 3.99 14.15
C TYR A 266 -38.66 3.58 12.92
N ILE A 267 -38.16 4.54 12.16
CA ILE A 267 -37.20 4.32 11.08
C ILE A 267 -35.96 5.15 11.37
N GLY A 268 -34.81 4.50 11.31
CA GLY A 268 -33.52 5.16 11.53
C GLY A 268 -32.46 4.66 10.56
N ARG A 269 -31.48 5.52 10.30
CA ARG A 269 -30.27 5.15 9.55
C ARG A 269 -29.09 4.77 10.45
N THR A 270 -28.17 3.99 9.90
CA THR A 270 -26.86 3.74 10.51
C THR A 270 -25.76 3.64 9.46
N THR A 271 -24.65 4.33 9.71
CA THR A 271 -23.39 4.16 8.95
C THR A 271 -22.56 2.98 9.48
N ARG A 272 -22.78 2.57 10.74
CA ARG A 272 -22.15 1.44 11.44
C ARG A 272 -23.02 0.18 11.35
N GLN A 273 -22.54 -0.91 11.94
CA GLN A 273 -23.31 -2.15 12.06
C GLN A 273 -24.64 -1.95 12.79
N PRO A 274 -25.78 -2.45 12.27
CA PRO A 274 -27.08 -2.41 12.94
C PRO A 274 -27.01 -2.88 14.38
N ASN A 275 -26.22 -3.92 14.65
CA ASN A 275 -26.09 -4.47 16.00
C ASN A 275 -25.58 -3.48 17.03
N GLN A 276 -24.64 -2.61 16.66
CA GLN A 276 -24.16 -1.55 17.56
C GLN A 276 -25.27 -0.52 17.78
N ARG A 277 -25.96 -0.12 16.71
CA ARG A 277 -27.03 0.88 16.79
C ARG A 277 -28.23 0.39 17.61
N VAL A 278 -28.64 -0.87 17.48
CA VAL A 278 -29.73 -1.46 18.28
C VAL A 278 -29.37 -1.49 19.77
N SER A 279 -28.11 -1.78 20.10
CA SER A 279 -27.65 -1.78 21.50
C SER A 279 -27.66 -0.36 22.13
N GLU A 280 -27.61 0.70 21.32
CA GLU A 280 -27.81 2.08 21.78
C GLU A 280 -29.29 2.40 22.08
N HIS A 281 -30.23 1.73 21.38
CA HIS A 281 -31.66 1.82 21.67
C HIS A 281 -32.07 0.94 22.87
N LEU A 282 -31.36 -0.17 23.09
CA LEU A 282 -31.60 -1.15 24.16
C LEU A 282 -30.38 -1.25 25.09
N PRO A 283 -30.14 -0.24 25.93
CA PRO A 283 -29.00 -0.28 26.84
C PRO A 283 -29.20 -1.32 27.94
N SER A 284 -28.10 -1.92 28.41
CA SER A 284 -28.10 -3.01 29.40
C SER A 284 -28.76 -2.66 30.74
N TRP A 285 -28.87 -1.36 31.05
CA TRP A 285 -29.54 -0.90 32.26
C TRP A 285 -31.06 -0.89 32.18
N LEU A 286 -31.66 -0.95 30.98
CA LEU A 286 -33.11 -0.94 30.82
C LEU A 286 -33.78 -2.11 31.56
N GLY A 287 -33.11 -3.27 31.62
CA GLY A 287 -33.59 -4.45 32.37
C GLY A 287 -33.24 -4.45 33.86
N LYS A 288 -32.57 -3.40 34.38
CA LYS A 288 -32.10 -3.33 35.78
C LYS A 288 -32.87 -2.34 36.65
N GLY A 289 -33.94 -1.74 36.14
CA GLY A 289 -34.89 -0.93 36.92
C GLY A 289 -34.47 0.51 37.24
N TYR A 290 -33.36 1.02 36.72
CA TYR A 290 -32.95 2.42 36.88
C TYR A 290 -32.91 3.16 35.54
N VAL A 291 -33.35 4.43 35.53
CA VAL A 291 -33.40 5.26 34.31
C VAL A 291 -32.17 6.16 34.23
N LYS A 292 -31.47 6.11 33.09
CA LYS A 292 -30.39 7.05 32.74
C LYS A 292 -30.82 7.97 31.59
N THR A 293 -29.91 8.80 31.09
CA THR A 293 -30.14 9.73 29.98
C THR A 293 -30.79 9.05 28.77
N ILE A 294 -31.95 9.57 28.35
CA ILE A 294 -32.71 9.09 27.19
C ILE A 294 -32.12 9.71 25.92
N ARG A 295 -31.59 8.87 25.02
CA ARG A 295 -30.89 9.32 23.80
C ARG A 295 -31.60 8.95 22.49
N SER A 296 -32.74 8.28 22.56
CA SER A 296 -33.53 7.91 21.37
C SER A 296 -35.03 7.86 21.66
N SER A 297 -35.86 8.14 20.64
CA SER A 297 -37.32 8.05 20.75
C SER A 297 -37.79 6.62 21.01
N VAL A 298 -37.12 5.62 20.43
CA VAL A 298 -37.35 4.19 20.72
C VAL A 298 -37.15 3.91 22.22
N LEU A 299 -36.02 4.34 22.80
CA LEU A 299 -35.77 4.13 24.23
C LEU A 299 -36.78 4.87 25.11
N SER A 300 -37.16 6.10 24.75
CA SER A 300 -38.21 6.86 25.45
C SER A 300 -39.55 6.12 25.46
N HIS A 301 -39.94 5.56 24.32
CA HIS A 301 -41.16 4.77 24.20
C HIS A 301 -41.11 3.52 25.08
N LEU A 302 -39.99 2.80 25.10
CA LEU A 302 -39.86 1.58 25.90
C LEU A 302 -39.92 1.84 27.40
N ILE A 303 -39.36 2.95 27.88
CA ILE A 303 -39.46 3.36 29.28
C ILE A 303 -40.92 3.69 29.64
N ASN A 304 -41.63 4.44 28.77
CA ASN A 304 -43.00 4.88 29.05
C ASN A 304 -44.03 3.73 28.96
N SER A 305 -43.81 2.78 28.05
CA SER A 305 -44.74 1.66 27.80
C SER A 305 -44.43 0.40 28.59
N GLY A 306 -43.22 0.25 29.13
CA GLY A 306 -42.79 -0.96 29.84
C GLY A 306 -42.67 -2.20 28.95
N HIS A 307 -42.66 -2.05 27.63
CA HIS A 307 -42.63 -3.18 26.71
C HIS A 307 -41.29 -3.93 26.71
N VAL A 308 -41.37 -5.27 26.71
CA VAL A 308 -40.22 -6.16 26.50
C VAL A 308 -39.99 -6.35 25.00
N VAL A 309 -38.77 -6.06 24.55
CA VAL A 309 -38.41 -6.09 23.13
C VAL A 309 -37.50 -7.27 22.80
N ASP A 310 -37.93 -8.11 21.86
CA ASP A 310 -37.05 -9.07 21.20
C ASP A 310 -36.26 -8.37 20.09
N ARG A 311 -34.95 -8.28 20.28
CA ARG A 311 -34.01 -7.63 19.37
C ARG A 311 -34.14 -8.10 17.91
N ASN A 312 -34.33 -9.39 17.69
CA ASN A 312 -34.31 -9.97 16.34
C ASN A 312 -35.66 -9.84 15.62
N LYS A 313 -36.76 -9.71 16.38
CA LYS A 313 -38.11 -9.54 15.83
C LYS A 313 -38.46 -8.07 15.63
N SER A 314 -38.07 -7.23 16.58
CA SER A 314 -38.47 -5.82 16.58
C SER A 314 -37.61 -4.93 15.69
N PHE A 315 -36.36 -5.31 15.37
CA PHE A 315 -35.48 -4.55 14.48
C PHE A 315 -35.24 -5.27 13.15
N LYS A 316 -35.61 -4.64 12.04
CA LYS A 316 -35.43 -5.20 10.69
C LYS A 316 -34.76 -4.20 9.76
N VAL A 317 -33.71 -4.62 9.05
CA VAL A 317 -33.10 -3.81 7.99
C VAL A 317 -34.05 -3.74 6.79
N ILE A 318 -34.44 -2.53 6.38
CA ILE A 318 -35.39 -2.28 5.27
C ILE A 318 -34.64 -2.06 3.96
N TYR A 319 -33.54 -1.31 4.00
CA TYR A 319 -32.79 -0.96 2.80
C TYR A 319 -31.29 -0.84 3.09
N ARG A 320 -30.48 -1.35 2.17
CA ARG A 320 -29.02 -1.27 2.20
C ARG A 320 -28.54 -0.52 0.98
N ILE A 321 -27.61 0.42 1.20
CA ILE A 321 -27.00 1.15 0.10
C ILE A 321 -25.98 0.25 -0.60
N PRO A 322 -26.03 0.16 -1.94
CA PRO A 322 -25.05 -0.59 -2.71
C PRO A 322 -23.62 -0.17 -2.38
N THR A 323 -22.74 -1.17 -2.24
CA THR A 323 -21.31 -0.95 -1.95
C THR A 323 -20.51 -0.49 -3.17
N SER A 324 -21.11 -0.50 -4.36
CA SER A 324 -20.51 -0.04 -5.62
C SER A 324 -20.24 1.47 -5.64
N PHE A 325 -20.93 2.25 -4.80
CA PHE A 325 -20.76 3.70 -4.76
C PHE A 325 -19.63 4.14 -3.80
N PRO A 326 -18.92 5.25 -4.10
CA PRO A 326 -17.98 5.87 -3.16
C PRO A 326 -18.64 6.28 -1.83
N TYR A 327 -17.87 6.34 -0.74
CA TYR A 327 -18.39 6.63 0.61
C TYR A 327 -19.22 7.93 0.67
N GLY A 328 -18.75 9.01 0.04
CA GLY A 328 -19.47 10.29 0.04
C GLY A 328 -20.86 10.21 -0.61
N VAL A 329 -20.98 9.47 -1.73
CA VAL A 329 -22.25 9.23 -2.41
C VAL A 329 -23.15 8.35 -1.55
N ARG A 330 -22.59 7.29 -0.95
CA ARG A 330 -23.34 6.39 -0.05
C ARG A 330 -23.91 7.14 1.15
N SER A 331 -23.15 8.05 1.75
CA SER A 331 -23.63 8.86 2.88
C SER A 331 -24.83 9.71 2.48
N ARG A 332 -24.80 10.37 1.31
CA ARG A 332 -25.94 11.19 0.84
C ARG A 332 -27.17 10.34 0.54
N LEU A 333 -27.00 9.21 -0.15
CA LEU A 333 -28.08 8.26 -0.43
C LEU A 333 -28.73 7.72 0.85
N LEU A 334 -27.96 7.58 1.94
CA LEU A 334 -28.49 7.12 3.23
C LEU A 334 -29.50 8.09 3.82
N HIS A 335 -29.23 9.38 3.73
CA HIS A 335 -30.14 10.41 4.22
C HIS A 335 -31.41 10.45 3.38
N ILE A 336 -31.28 10.37 2.05
CA ILE A 336 -32.40 10.36 1.11
C ILE A 336 -33.29 9.13 1.36
N ALA A 337 -32.69 7.94 1.44
CA ALA A 337 -33.45 6.72 1.64
C ALA A 337 -34.14 6.67 3.02
N GLU A 338 -33.56 7.27 4.06
CA GLU A 338 -34.22 7.41 5.37
C GLU A 338 -35.45 8.33 5.26
N ALA A 339 -35.30 9.49 4.60
CA ALA A 339 -36.40 10.43 4.40
C ALA A 339 -37.55 9.81 3.58
N ILE A 340 -37.22 9.05 2.52
CA ILE A 340 -38.19 8.28 1.75
C ILE A 340 -38.87 7.22 2.62
N GLY A 341 -38.09 6.47 3.41
CA GLY A 341 -38.60 5.44 4.32
C GLY A 341 -39.60 5.99 5.33
N ILE A 342 -39.27 7.12 5.96
CA ILE A 342 -40.14 7.84 6.89
C ILE A 342 -41.41 8.34 6.17
N ARG A 343 -41.26 8.99 5.00
CA ARG A 343 -42.42 9.49 4.23
C ARG A 343 -43.37 8.38 3.81
N ALA A 344 -42.83 7.22 3.39
CA ALA A 344 -43.62 6.09 2.91
C ALA A 344 -44.32 5.32 4.04
N ASN A 345 -43.67 5.14 5.18
CA ASN A 345 -44.20 4.32 6.29
C ASN A 345 -44.88 5.12 7.41
N LYS A 346 -44.72 6.45 7.43
CA LYS A 346 -45.23 7.37 8.46
C LYS A 346 -45.06 6.84 9.91
N PRO A 347 -43.83 6.48 10.33
CA PRO A 347 -43.58 5.91 11.66
C PRO A 347 -43.91 6.90 12.79
N SER A 348 -44.67 6.44 13.79
CA SER A 348 -45.16 7.25 14.92
C SER A 348 -44.05 7.83 15.80
N LEU A 349 -42.93 7.10 15.94
CA LEU A 349 -41.80 7.47 16.80
C LEU A 349 -40.77 8.39 16.11
N CYS A 350 -40.96 8.68 14.81
CA CYS A 350 -40.14 9.63 14.09
C CYS A 350 -40.75 11.03 14.20
N VAL A 351 -40.74 11.60 15.41
CA VAL A 351 -41.20 12.97 15.63
C VAL A 351 -40.21 13.92 14.97
N GLN A 352 -40.59 14.49 13.83
CA GLN A 352 -39.83 15.56 13.21
C GLN A 352 -39.94 16.82 14.09
N LYS A 353 -38.81 17.43 14.44
CA LYS A 353 -38.83 18.78 14.99
C LYS A 353 -39.43 19.70 13.91
N LYS A 354 -40.63 20.26 14.15
CA LYS A 354 -41.21 21.31 13.31
C LYS A 354 -40.29 22.54 13.42
N PHE A 355 -39.40 22.73 12.45
CA PHE A 355 -38.48 23.87 12.41
C PHE A 355 -38.93 24.99 11.48
N VAL A 356 -40.15 24.97 10.97
CA VAL A 356 -40.63 25.99 10.02
C VAL A 356 -42.01 26.46 10.41
N THR A 357 -42.07 27.61 11.08
CA THR A 357 -43.22 28.51 11.02
C THR A 357 -43.25 29.10 9.60
N PRO A 358 -44.33 28.92 8.83
CA PRO A 358 -44.45 29.60 7.55
C PRO A 358 -44.50 31.11 7.78
N LEU A 359 -43.68 31.86 7.03
CA LEU A 359 -43.71 33.31 7.05
C LEU A 359 -45.00 33.75 6.33
N SER A 360 -46.04 34.10 7.08
CA SER A 360 -47.26 34.71 6.54
C SER A 360 -47.01 36.20 6.32
N LEU A 361 -46.46 36.57 5.17
CA LEU A 361 -46.49 37.96 4.74
C LEU A 361 -47.85 38.23 4.09
N SER A 362 -48.64 39.10 4.72
CA SER A 362 -49.74 39.79 4.06
C SER A 362 -49.15 40.73 3.01
N TRP A 363 -49.15 40.31 1.75
CA TRP A 363 -48.85 41.22 0.65
C TRP A 363 -50.02 42.21 0.51
N PRO A 364 -49.75 43.51 0.31
CA PRO A 364 -50.77 44.51 -0.04
C PRO A 364 -51.35 44.29 -1.44
#